data_AF-A0A2C1ZEU9-F1
#
_entry.id   AF-A0A2C1ZEU9-F1
#
_cell.length_a   1.000
_cell.length_b   1.000
_cell.length_c   1.000
_cell.angle_alpha   90.00
_cell.angle_beta   90.00
_cell.angle_gamma   90.00
#
_symmetry.space_group_name_H-M   'P 1'
#
loop_
_entity.id
_entity.type
_entity.pdbx_description
1 polymer ?
#
loop_
_entity_poly.entity_id
_entity_poly.type
_entity_poly.pdbx_seq_one_letter_code
_entity_poly.pdbx_strand_id
1 'polypeptide(L)' 'MKPSVRKELLSQVEGLMNQYCNGCFLNKYLKKADGRRAAHRFCISQCTVGEQLRDYGKKLK' A
#
# COMPACT_ATOMS: atom_id res chain seq x y z
N MET A 1 3.05 -3.20 -28.26
CA MET A 1 1.73 -3.36 -27.60
C MET A 1 1.74 -2.45 -26.38
N LYS A 2 1.02 -1.31 -26.39
CA LYS A 2 1.03 -0.38 -25.24
C LYS A 2 0.28 -1.04 -24.06
N PRO A 3 0.85 -1.07 -22.84
CA PRO A 3 0.10 -1.54 -21.69
C PRO A 3 -1.14 -0.66 -21.51
N SER A 4 -2.26 -1.26 -21.12
CA SER A 4 -3.41 -0.47 -20.73
C SER A 4 -3.05 0.34 -19.48
N VAL A 5 -3.59 1.56 -19.35
CA VAL A 5 -3.36 2.45 -18.18
C VAL A 5 -3.59 1.71 -16.85
N ARG A 6 -4.55 0.78 -16.84
CA ARG A 6 -4.80 -0.13 -15.71
C ARG A 6 -3.59 -0.99 -15.34
N LYS A 7 -2.89 -1.58 -16.32
CA LYS A 7 -1.69 -2.41 -16.08
C LYS A 7 -0.55 -1.57 -15.51
N GLU A 8 -0.37 -0.34 -15.99
CA GLU A 8 0.66 0.57 -15.48
C GLU A 8 0.39 0.95 -14.01
N LEU A 9 -0.85 1.31 -13.68
CA LEU A 9 -1.25 1.61 -12.30
C LEU A 9 -1.04 0.42 -11.36
N LEU A 10 -1.39 -0.80 -11.79
CA LEU A 10 -1.16 -2.01 -11.00
C LEU A 10 0.34 -2.28 -10.79
N SER A 11 1.17 -2.07 -11.82
CA SER A 11 2.61 -2.21 -11.71
C SER A 11 3.23 -1.20 -10.73
N GLN A 12 2.73 0.04 -10.72
CA GLN A 12 3.18 1.05 -9.74
C GLN A 12 2.78 0.68 -8.30
N VAL A 13 1.57 0.15 -8.11
CA VAL A 13 1.11 -0.36 -6.81
C VAL A 13 1.99 -1.50 -6.33
N GLU A 14 2.28 -2.49 -7.18
CA GLU A 14 3.17 -3.60 -6.86
C GLU A 14 4.59 -3.13 -6.53
N GLY A 15 5.11 -2.15 -7.26
CA GLY A 15 6.42 -1.55 -7.00
C GLY A 15 6.51 -0.93 -5.60
N LEU A 16 5.53 -0.10 -5.23
CA LEU A 16 5.47 0.49 -3.88
C LEU A 16 5.34 -0.58 -2.79
N MET A 17 4.49 -1.58 -3.01
CA MET A 17 4.30 -2.65 -2.05
C MET A 17 5.59 -3.44 -1.84
N ASN A 18 6.31 -3.77 -2.91
CA ASN A 18 7.56 -4.53 -2.82
C ASN A 18 8.71 -3.73 -2.21
N GLN A 19 8.80 -2.44 -2.50
CA GLN A 19 9.89 -1.59 -2.02
C GLN A 19 9.70 -1.18 -0.55
N TYR A 20 8.48 -0.83 -0.14
CA TYR A 20 8.25 -0.19 1.16
C TYR A 20 7.35 -0.98 2.11
N CYS A 21 6.35 -1.69 1.58
CA CYS A 21 5.39 -2.39 2.41
C CYS A 21 5.82 -3.83 2.73
N ASN A 22 6.59 -4.47 1.85
CA ASN A 22 7.11 -5.81 2.05
C ASN A 22 8.10 -5.79 3.22
N GLY A 23 7.83 -6.64 4.21
CA GLY A 23 8.63 -6.70 5.43
C GLY A 23 8.54 -5.48 6.34
N CYS A 24 7.66 -4.50 6.08
CA CYS A 24 7.54 -3.23 6.81
C CYS A 24 7.57 -3.42 8.33
N PHE A 25 8.60 -2.88 8.97
CA PHE A 25 8.85 -3.00 10.40
C PHE A 25 7.67 -2.44 11.23
N LEU A 26 7.21 -1.24 10.89
CA LEU A 26 6.12 -0.58 11.62
C LEU A 26 4.82 -1.37 11.53
N ASN A 27 4.49 -1.92 10.36
CA ASN A 27 3.32 -2.78 10.20
C ASN A 27 3.42 -4.03 11.07
N LYS A 28 4.59 -4.70 11.10
CA LYS A 28 4.83 -5.88 11.94
C LYS A 28 4.73 -5.54 13.43
N TYR A 29 5.30 -4.41 13.84
CA TYR A 29 5.26 -3.93 15.22
C TYR A 29 3.82 -3.65 15.65
N LEU A 30 3.08 -2.84 14.90
CA LEU A 30 1.68 -2.51 15.20
C LEU A 30 0.78 -3.75 15.18
N LYS A 31 1.06 -4.74 14.31
CA LYS A 31 0.34 -6.02 14.33
C LYS A 31 0.52 -6.77 15.64
N LYS A 32 1.73 -6.73 16.22
CA LYS A 32 2.06 -7.40 17.50
C LYS A 32 1.55 -6.62 18.70
N ALA A 33 1.63 -5.28 18.67
CA ALA A 33 1.24 -4.41 19.77
C ALA A 33 -0.30 -4.21 19.84
N ASP A 34 -0.91 -3.81 18.72
CA ASP A 34 -2.30 -3.32 18.68
C ASP A 34 -3.23 -4.20 17.82
N GLY A 35 -2.68 -5.26 17.22
CA GLY A 35 -3.39 -6.20 16.38
C GLY A 35 -3.51 -5.79 14.91
N ARG A 36 -3.99 -6.74 14.10
CA ARG A 36 -4.06 -6.61 12.63
C ARG A 36 -4.88 -5.41 12.16
N ARG A 37 -6.01 -5.12 12.82
CA ARG A 37 -6.92 -4.04 12.43
C ARG A 37 -6.25 -2.67 12.64
N ALA A 38 -5.56 -2.47 13.76
CA ALA A 38 -4.87 -1.23 14.06
C ALA A 38 -3.72 -0.98 13.08
N ALA A 39 -2.88 -2.00 12.83
CA ALA A 39 -1.80 -1.91 11.85
C ALA A 39 -2.29 -1.56 10.44
N HIS A 40 -3.39 -2.19 9.99
CA HIS A 40 -3.98 -1.88 8.69
C HIS A 40 -4.57 -0.46 8.65
N ARG A 41 -5.26 -0.04 9.72
CA ARG A 41 -5.79 1.33 9.83
C ARG A 41 -4.65 2.34 9.69
N PHE A 42 -3.58 2.18 10.45
CA PHE A 42 -2.39 3.03 10.35
C PHE A 42 -1.85 3.09 8.91
N CYS A 43 -1.68 1.95 8.25
CA CYS A 43 -1.20 1.91 6.87
C CYS A 43 -2.10 2.72 5.93
N ILE A 44 -3.42 2.64 6.03
CA ILE A 44 -4.33 3.32 5.08
C ILE A 44 -4.63 4.77 5.47
N SER A 45 -4.46 5.16 6.73
CA SER A 45 -4.85 6.49 7.23
C SER A 45 -3.72 7.38 7.73
N GLN A 46 -2.51 6.86 7.93
CA GLN A 46 -1.38 7.62 8.49
C GLN A 46 -0.03 7.32 7.83
N CYS A 47 0.09 6.25 7.04
CA CYS A 47 1.30 5.96 6.30
C CYS A 47 1.26 6.65 4.93
N THR A 48 2.25 7.49 4.64
CA THR A 48 2.39 8.19 3.35
C THR A 48 2.41 7.24 2.15
N VAL A 49 3.03 6.07 2.26
CA VAL A 49 3.00 5.04 1.21
C VAL A 49 1.58 4.49 1.02
N GLY A 50 0.85 4.26 2.11
CA GLY A 50 -0.53 3.78 2.02
C GLY A 50 -1.51 4.83 1.52
N GLU A 51 -1.26 6.12 1.76
CA GLU A 51 -1.97 7.22 1.10
C GLU A 51 -1.77 7.19 -0.41
N GLN A 52 -0.52 7.03 -0.88
CA GLN A 52 -0.21 6.88 -2.31
C GLN A 52 -0.89 5.65 -2.93
N LEU A 53 -0.86 4.50 -2.24
CA LEU A 53 -1.59 3.30 -2.67
C LEU A 53 -3.09 3.56 -2.81
N ARG A 54 -3.68 4.31 -1.87
CA ARG A 54 -5.10 4.68 -1.91
C ARG A 54 -5.42 5.59 -3.10
N ASP A 55 -4.52 6.50 -3.44
CA ASP A 55 -4.69 7.39 -4.59
C ASP A 55 -4.54 6.66 -5.93
N TYR A 56 -3.63 5.68 -6.04
CA TYR A 56 -3.62 4.78 -7.20
C TYR A 56 -4.90 3.95 -7.29
N GLY A 57 -5.43 3.47 -6.16
CA GLY A 57 -6.70 2.77 -6.11
C GLY A 57 -7.88 3.61 -6.63
N LYS A 58 -7.91 4.92 -6.34
CA LYS A 58 -8.94 5.83 -6.88
C LYS A 58 -8.89 5.96 -8.40
N LYS A 59 -7.70 5.87 -9.00
CA LYS A 59 -7.49 5.93 -10.46
C LYS A 59 -7.86 4.64 -11.19
N LEU A 60 -8.11 3.55 -10.45
CA LEU A 60 -8.50 2.23 -10.98
C LEU A 60 -10.02 2.01 -11.03
N LYS A 61 -10.82 2.99 -10.58
CA LYS A 61 -12.29 2.96 -10.61
C LYS A 61 -12.85 3.14 -12.02
#